data_AF-A0A9W6B3I6-F1
#
_entry.id   AF-A0A9W6B3I6-F1
#
_cell.length_a   1.000
_cell.length_b   1.000
_cell.length_c   1.000
_cell.angle_alpha   90.00
_cell.angle_beta   90.00
_cell.angle_gamma   90.00
#
_symmetry.space_group_name_H-M   'P 1'
#
loop_
_entity.id
_entity.type
_entity.pdbx_description
1 polymer ?
#
loop_
_entity_poly.entity_id
_entity_poly.type
_entity_poly.pdbx_seq_one_letter_code
_entity_poly.pdbx_strand_id
1 'polypeptide(L)' 'MAITEEQLAAKFKAAFEFGSDDPNINVAEARQHLADELANGVAQFVIGRQTAVTGTSATGGAVTGTGTIQE' A
#
# COMPACT_ATOMS: atom_id res chain seq x y z
N MET A 1 1.60 3.83 -12.17
CA MET A 1 1.47 2.35 -12.15
C MET A 1 1.71 1.91 -10.72
N ALA A 2 0.87 1.04 -10.18
CA ALA A 2 1.07 0.50 -8.84
C ALA A 2 2.44 -0.20 -8.73
N ILE A 3 3.09 -0.09 -7.59
CA ILE A 3 4.36 -0.78 -7.35
C ILE A 3 4.14 -2.30 -7.23
N THR A 4 5.19 -3.09 -7.48
CA THR A 4 5.15 -4.54 -7.26
C THR A 4 5.22 -4.88 -5.77
N GLU A 5 4.94 -6.15 -5.46
CA GLU A 5 5.08 -6.65 -4.08
C GLU A 5 6.53 -6.62 -3.61
N GLU A 6 7.52 -6.91 -4.48
CA GLU A 6 8.93 -6.78 -4.10
C GLU A 6 9.32 -5.34 -3.80
N GLN A 7 8.79 -4.37 -4.56
CA GLN A 7 9.00 -2.95 -4.32
C GLN A 7 8.35 -2.47 -3.02
N LEU A 8 7.17 -3.00 -2.68
CA LEU A 8 6.53 -2.73 -1.39
C LEU A 8 7.35 -3.31 -0.23
N ALA A 9 7.80 -4.55 -0.35
CA ALA A 9 8.63 -5.20 0.67
C ALA A 9 9.96 -4.46 0.89
N ALA A 10 10.58 -3.97 -0.19
CA ALA A 10 11.79 -3.15 -0.09
C ALA A 10 11.55 -1.84 0.67
N LYS A 11 10.41 -1.16 0.43
CA LYS A 11 10.02 0.04 1.18
C LYS A 11 9.80 -0.24 2.66
N PHE A 12 9.08 -1.31 2.98
CA PHE A 12 8.86 -1.69 4.38
C PHE A 12 10.18 -2.00 5.09
N LYS A 13 11.07 -2.74 4.43
CA LYS A 13 12.40 -3.03 4.99
C LYS A 13 13.18 -1.74 5.27
N ALA A 14 13.23 -0.80 4.32
CA ALA A 14 13.90 0.47 4.53
C ALA A 14 13.29 1.28 5.70
N ALA A 15 11.97 1.27 5.85
CA ALA A 15 11.29 1.94 6.95
C ALA A 15 11.62 1.30 8.32
N PHE A 16 11.74 -0.03 8.39
CA PHE A 16 12.14 -0.73 9.61
C PHE A 16 13.61 -0.53 9.98
N GLU A 17 14.48 -0.29 8.99
CA GLU A 17 15.89 0.02 9.20
C GLU A 17 16.13 1.49 9.59
N PHE A 18 15.10 2.34 9.53
CA PHE A 18 15.22 3.75 9.90
C PHE A 18 15.63 3.92 11.37
N GLY A 19 16.85 4.41 11.57
CA GLY A 19 17.35 4.72 12.91
C GLY A 19 17.70 3.49 13.75
N SER A 20 17.84 2.30 13.14
CA SER A 20 18.21 1.07 13.85
C SER A 20 19.55 1.18 14.59
N ASP A 21 20.45 2.01 14.08
CA ASP A 21 21.82 2.14 14.55
C ASP A 21 22.04 3.38 15.42
N ASP A 22 21.00 4.21 15.62
CA ASP A 22 21.09 5.43 16.44
C ASP A 22 20.56 5.20 17.86
N PRO A 23 21.45 5.12 18.88
CA PRO A 23 21.04 4.91 20.26
C PRO A 23 20.32 6.11 20.89
N ASN A 24 20.35 7.29 20.26
CA ASN A 24 19.71 8.52 20.76
C ASN A 24 18.43 8.86 20.00
N ILE A 25 17.95 7.98 19.12
CA ILE A 25 16.77 8.27 18.32
C ILE A 25 15.54 8.53 19.20
N ASN A 26 14.79 9.56 18.83
CA ASN A 26 13.47 9.79 19.41
C ASN A 26 12.51 8.70 18.94
N VAL A 27 12.19 7.76 19.83
CA VAL A 27 11.32 6.62 19.54
C VAL A 27 9.93 7.05 19.05
N ALA A 28 9.39 8.17 19.53
CA ALA A 28 8.08 8.64 19.10
C ALA A 28 8.10 9.10 17.64
N GLU A 29 9.12 9.86 17.25
CA GLU A 29 9.31 10.31 15.86
C GLU A 29 9.64 9.16 14.91
N ALA A 30 10.48 8.22 15.34
CA ALA A 30 10.80 7.02 14.55
C ALA A 30 9.55 6.17 14.26
N ARG A 31 8.67 6.01 15.25
CA ARG A 31 7.40 5.30 15.08
C ARG A 31 6.44 6.02 14.16
N GLN A 32 6.38 7.35 14.25
CA GLN A 32 5.57 8.15 13.34
C GLN A 32 6.08 8.02 11.90
N HIS A 33 7.40 8.14 11.70
CA HIS A 33 8.01 7.97 10.39
C HIS A 33 7.75 6.59 9.80
N LEU A 34 7.90 5.53 10.61
CA LEU A 34 7.56 4.17 10.20
C LEU A 34 6.10 4.09 9.74
N ALA A 35 5.15 4.63 10.51
CA ALA A 35 3.73 4.60 10.14
C ALA A 35 3.46 5.34 8.83
N ASP A 36 4.10 6.50 8.62
CA ASP A 36 3.95 7.30 7.41
C ASP A 36 4.49 6.56 6.17
N GLU A 37 5.66 5.94 6.28
CA GLU A 37 6.28 5.14 5.19
C GLU A 37 5.45 3.90 4.85
N LEU A 38 4.91 3.21 5.86
CA LEU A 38 4.02 2.06 5.64
C LEU A 38 2.75 2.49 4.91
N ALA A 39 2.09 3.57 5.38
CA ALA A 39 0.88 4.11 4.74
C ALA A 39 1.16 4.54 3.29
N ASN A 40 2.29 5.21 3.04
CA ASN A 40 2.70 5.62 1.72
C ASN A 40 2.97 4.42 0.79
N GLY A 41 3.67 3.40 1.28
CA GLY A 41 3.94 2.17 0.54
C GLY A 41 2.66 1.45 0.14
N VAL A 42 1.71 1.30 1.08
CA VAL A 42 0.41 0.70 0.80
C VAL A 42 -0.38 1.50 -0.25
N ALA A 43 -0.42 2.83 -0.12
CA ALA A 43 -1.09 3.69 -1.10
C ALA A 43 -0.49 3.51 -2.51
N GLN A 44 0.84 3.50 -2.64
CA GLN A 44 1.52 3.27 -3.92
C GLN A 44 1.32 1.86 -4.48
N PHE A 45 1.12 0.87 -3.62
CA PHE A 45 0.84 -0.50 -4.02
C PHE A 45 -0.61 -0.67 -4.47
N VAL A 46 -1.56 0.02 -3.85
CA VAL A 46 -3.00 -0.16 -4.10
C VAL A 46 -3.50 0.73 -5.23
N ILE A 47 -3.14 2.02 -5.23
CA ILE A 47 -3.59 2.99 -6.22
C ILE A 47 -3.02 2.63 -7.58
N GLY A 48 -3.90 2.55 -8.58
CA GLY A 48 -3.56 2.16 -9.93
C GLY A 48 -3.53 0.64 -10.17
N ARG A 49 -3.85 -0.22 -9.19
CA ARG A 49 -4.08 -1.65 -9.45
C ARG A 49 -5.42 -1.87 -10.14
N GLN A 50 -5.41 -2.78 -11.11
CA GLN A 50 -6.62 -3.28 -11.74
C GLN A 50 -7.22 -4.40 -10.88
N THR A 51 -8.51 -4.30 -10.57
CA THR A 51 -9.26 -5.29 -9.80
C THR A 51 -10.42 -5.81 -10.61
N ALA A 52 -10.81 -7.06 -10.35
CA ALA A 52 -12.05 -7.61 -10.89
C ALA A 52 -13.23 -7.08 -10.06
N VAL A 53 -14.20 -6.45 -10.73
CA VAL A 53 -15.43 -5.99 -10.11
C VAL A 53 -16.52 -6.98 -10.48
N THR A 54 -17.07 -7.66 -9.48
CA THR A 54 -18.21 -8.57 -9.67
C THR A 54 -19.47 -7.92 -9.11
N GLY A 55 -20.59 -8.12 -9.80
CA GLY A 55 -21.88 -7.61 -9.37
C GLY A 55 -23.04 -8.38 -9.99
N THR A 56 -24.25 -7.97 -9.63
CA THR A 56 -25.48 -8.48 -10.24
C THR A 56 -26.11 -7.34 -11.06
N SER A 57 -26.44 -7.62 -12.32
CA SER A 57 -27.15 -6.66 -13.16
C SER A 57 -28.54 -6.37 -12.57
N ALA A 58 -29.14 -5.26 -12.98
CA ALA A 58 -30.53 -4.94 -12.61
C ALA A 58 -31.53 -6.03 -13.05
N THR A 59 -31.15 -6.91 -13.99
CA THR A 59 -31.93 -8.03 -14.50
C THR A 59 -31.58 -9.39 -13.88
N GLY A 60 -30.69 -9.44 -12.88
CA GLY A 60 -30.35 -10.65 -12.12
C GLY A 60 -29.21 -11.50 -12.69
N GLY A 61 -28.53 -11.06 -13.76
CA GLY A 61 -27.36 -11.75 -14.32
C GLY A 61 -26.07 -11.36 -13.61
N ALA A 62 -25.12 -12.29 -13.48
CA ALA A 62 -23.78 -11.96 -12.98
C ALA A 62 -23.03 -11.08 -14.01
N VAL A 63 -22.45 -9.98 -13.54
CA VAL A 63 -21.57 -9.10 -14.33
C VAL A 63 -20.17 -9.11 -13.72
N THR A 64 -19.18 -9.28 -14.60
CA THR A 64 -17.76 -9.18 -14.26
C THR A 64 -17.15 -8.09 -15.11
N GLY A 65 -16.57 -7.08 -14.47
CA GLY A 65 -15.81 -6.00 -15.10
C GLY A 65 -14.41 -5.89 -14.51
N THR A 66 -13.62 -4.96 -15.03
CA THR A 66 -12.37 -4.55 -14.39
C THR A 66 -12.47 -3.08 -13.99
N GLY A 67 -11.94 -2.74 -12.82
CA GLY A 67 -11.84 -1.39 -12.31
C GLY A 67 -10.40 -1.06 -11.95
N THR A 68 -10.05 0.22 -11.93
CA THR A 68 -8.76 0.71 -11.42
C THR A 68 -9.03 1.50 -10.15
N ILE A 69 -8.27 1.22 -9.09
CA ILE A 69 -8.35 1.98 -7.84
C ILE A 69 -7.71 3.36 -8.08
N GLN A 70 -8.44 4.45 -7.81
CA GLN A 70 -7.99 5.81 -8.14
C GLN A 70 -7.50 6.62 -6.93
N GLU A 71 -8.01 6.36 -5.73
CA GLU A 71 -7.73 7.15 -4.52
C GLU A 71 -7.96 6.31 -3.26
#